data_AF-A0A3P5XCG3-F1
#
_entry.id   AF-A0A3P5XCG3-F1
#
_cell.length_a   1.000
_cell.length_b   1.000
_cell.length_c   1.000
_cell.angle_alpha   90.00
_cell.angle_beta   90.00
_cell.angle_gamma   90.00
#
_symmetry.space_group_name_H-M   'P 1'
#
loop_
_entity.id
_entity.type
_entity.pdbx_description
1 polymer ?
#
loop_
_entity_poly.entity_id
_entity_poly.type
_entity_poly.pdbx_seq_one_letter_code
_entity_poly.pdbx_strand_id
1 'polypeptide(L)'
;MLTLLQTIVVFLILLLISFTVPKLQPLLYTAIFLLFFFYLLMTVIFPFSIQYVELFEPLPDPFARLLIGSAILYFISDIISKHIAEAGYGSLATISHFAVKITILTLWIQQTTELVEILSTLITK
;
A
#
# COMPACT_ATOMS: atom_id res chain seq x y z
N MET A 1 16.84 -6.38 19.19
CA MET A 1 18.09 -7.09 18.81
C MET A 1 17.84 -8.29 17.90
N LEU A 2 16.82 -9.13 18.16
CA LEU A 2 16.53 -10.31 17.34
C LEU A 2 16.17 -9.96 15.87
N THR A 3 15.37 -8.91 15.66
CA THR A 3 14.95 -8.43 14.33
C THR A 3 16.11 -7.88 13.51
N LEU A 4 17.03 -7.15 14.16
CA LEU A 4 18.21 -6.56 13.53
C LEU A 4 19.21 -7.64 13.07
N LEU A 5 19.38 -8.69 13.88
CA LEU A 5 20.14 -9.89 13.50
C LEU A 5 19.49 -10.62 12.32
N GLN A 6 18.17 -10.78 12.32
CA GLN A 6 17.45 -11.39 11.19
C GLN A 6 17.62 -10.58 9.89
N THR A 7 17.56 -9.25 9.95
CA THR A 7 17.80 -8.40 8.78
C THR A 7 19.21 -8.57 8.23
N ILE A 8 20.22 -8.65 9.10
CA ILE A 8 21.63 -8.87 8.70
C ILE A 8 21.80 -10.24 8.06
N VAL A 9 21.18 -11.29 8.62
CA VAL A 9 21.26 -12.65 8.09
C VAL A 9 20.57 -12.73 6.72
N VAL A 10 19.40 -12.12 6.56
CA VAL A 10 18.69 -12.06 5.28
C VAL A 10 19.50 -11.28 4.23
N PHE A 11 20.17 -10.20 4.63
CA PHE A 11 21.06 -9.43 3.76
C PHE A 11 22.28 -10.26 3.30
N LEU A 12 22.89 -11.03 4.20
CA LEU A 12 24.02 -11.92 3.85
C LEU A 12 23.59 -13.04 2.89
N ILE A 13 22.39 -13.60 3.06
CA ILE A 13 21.84 -14.61 2.15
C ILE A 13 21.58 -14.01 0.77
N LEU A 14 21.02 -12.81 0.70
CA LEU A 14 20.83 -12.06 -0.55
C LEU A 14 22.15 -11.81 -1.27
N LEU A 15 23.19 -11.43 -0.52
CA LEU A 15 24.53 -11.19 -1.05
C LEU A 15 25.11 -12.48 -1.66
N LEU A 16 24.98 -13.61 -0.96
CA LEU A 16 25.43 -14.93 -1.44
C LEU A 16 24.70 -15.37 -2.72
N ILE A 17 23.40 -15.09 -2.82
CA ILE A 17 22.60 -15.43 -4.01
C ILE A 17 22.98 -14.55 -5.22
N SER A 18 23.41 -13.30 -4.99
CA SER A 18 23.92 -12.42 -6.07
C SER A 18 25.15 -12.99 -6.76
N PHE A 19 25.99 -13.75 -6.05
CA PHE A 19 27.19 -14.39 -6.60
C PHE A 19 26.89 -15.64 -7.43
N THR A 20 25.76 -16.32 -7.21
CA THR A 20 25.46 -17.62 -7.83
C THR A 20 24.57 -17.50 -9.08
N VAL A 21 23.59 -16.57 -9.11
CA VAL A 21 22.72 -16.36 -10.30
C VAL A 21 22.35 -14.86 -10.45
N PRO A 22 23.07 -14.10 -11.29
CA PRO A 22 22.89 -12.64 -11.42
C PRO A 22 21.47 -12.20 -11.84
N LYS A 23 20.75 -13.05 -12.60
CA LYS A 23 19.37 -12.77 -13.04
C LYS A 23 18.32 -13.00 -11.95
N LEU A 24 18.64 -13.79 -10.91
CA LEU A 24 17.71 -14.08 -9.82
C LEU A 24 17.78 -13.03 -8.70
N GLN A 25 18.90 -12.30 -8.62
CA GLN A 25 19.16 -11.29 -7.60
C GLN A 25 18.07 -10.20 -7.54
N PRO A 26 17.59 -9.59 -8.65
CA PRO A 26 16.58 -8.53 -8.59
C PRO A 26 15.24 -9.07 -8.08
N LEU A 27 14.88 -10.30 -8.45
CA LEU A 27 13.64 -10.95 -8.01
C LEU A 27 13.67 -11.23 -6.51
N LEU A 28 14.77 -11.78 -6.01
CA LEU A 28 14.93 -12.10 -4.60
C LEU A 28 14.98 -10.84 -3.73
N TYR A 29 15.67 -9.79 -4.22
CA TYR A 29 15.73 -8.49 -3.56
C TYR A 29 14.35 -7.84 -3.47
N THR A 30 13.60 -7.83 -4.58
CA THR A 30 12.22 -7.33 -4.61
C THR A 30 11.34 -8.11 -3.63
N ALA A 31 11.44 -9.44 -3.61
CA ALA A 31 10.64 -10.28 -2.71
C ALA A 31 10.95 -10.00 -1.22
N ILE A 32 12.21 -9.87 -0.86
CA ILE A 32 12.64 -9.57 0.51
C ILE A 32 12.26 -8.15 0.91
N PHE A 33 12.42 -7.18 0.01
CA PHE A 33 11.93 -5.82 0.25
C PHE A 33 10.43 -5.83 0.52
N LEU A 34 9.64 -6.53 -0.31
CA LEU A 34 8.19 -6.60 -0.15
C LEU A 34 7.80 -7.26 1.18
N LEU A 35 8.51 -8.30 1.59
CA LEU A 35 8.28 -9.00 2.86
C LEU A 35 8.63 -8.10 4.06
N PHE A 36 9.77 -7.40 4.01
CA PHE A 36 10.17 -6.45 5.05
C PHE A 36 9.23 -5.24 5.11
N PHE A 37 8.84 -4.72 3.95
CA PHE A 37 7.91 -3.62 3.83
C PHE A 37 6.53 -4.00 4.39
N PHE A 38 6.01 -5.18 4.06
CA PHE A 38 4.77 -5.71 4.63
C PHE A 38 4.86 -5.87 6.15
N TYR A 39 5.99 -6.39 6.66
CA TYR A 39 6.23 -6.50 8.09
C TYR A 39 6.23 -5.13 8.78
N LEU A 40 6.89 -4.12 8.21
CA LEU A 40 6.86 -2.74 8.69
C LEU A 40 5.45 -2.17 8.68
N LEU A 41 4.68 -2.44 7.62
CA LEU A 41 3.31 -1.99 7.48
C LEU A 41 2.43 -2.53 8.59
N MET A 42 2.49 -3.84 8.85
CA MET A 42 1.68 -4.49 9.87
C MET A 42 2.12 -4.12 11.30
N THR A 43 3.42 -3.96 11.52
CA THR A 43 3.98 -3.74 12.87
C THR A 43 3.94 -2.27 13.29
N VAL A 44 4.13 -1.35 12.33
CA VAL A 44 4.24 0.08 12.60
C VAL A 44 3.04 0.82 12.02
N ILE A 45 2.80 0.73 10.72
CA ILE A 45 1.79 1.60 10.08
C ILE A 45 0.37 1.24 10.51
N PHE A 46 0.02 -0.03 10.60
CA PHE A 46 -1.32 -0.49 10.97
C PHE A 46 -1.76 -0.04 12.37
N PRO A 47 -1.01 -0.28 13.46
CA PRO A 47 -1.41 0.20 14.78
C PRO A 47 -1.50 1.74 14.87
N PHE A 48 -0.61 2.46 14.18
CA PHE A 48 -0.70 3.92 14.10
C PHE A 48 -1.93 4.38 13.31
N SER A 49 -2.31 3.69 12.22
CA SER A 49 -3.48 4.04 11.43
C SER A 49 -4.79 3.90 12.21
N ILE A 50 -4.90 2.92 13.10
CA ILE A 50 -6.07 2.76 13.99
C ILE A 50 -6.20 3.97 14.92
N GLN A 51 -5.11 4.36 15.59
CA GLN A 51 -5.09 5.54 16.46
C GLN A 51 -5.38 6.84 15.70
N TYR A 52 -4.91 6.95 14.45
CA TYR A 52 -5.18 8.13 13.63
C TYR A 52 -6.63 8.18 13.16
N VAL A 53 -7.26 7.05 12.83
CA VAL A 53 -8.68 7.01 12.47
C VAL A 53 -9.56 7.47 13.62
N GLU A 54 -9.19 7.16 14.88
CA GLU A 54 -9.89 7.66 16.07
C GLU A 54 -9.85 9.20 16.17
N LEU A 55 -8.75 9.85 15.75
CA LEU A 55 -8.66 11.33 15.70
C LEU A 55 -9.63 11.96 14.70
N PHE A 56 -10.16 11.18 13.76
CA PHE A 56 -11.10 11.60 12.73
C PHE A 56 -12.54 11.09 12.98
N GLU A 57 -12.82 10.52 14.16
CA GLU A 57 -14.20 10.26 14.62
C GLU A 57 -15.18 11.46 14.48
N PRO A 58 -14.78 12.74 14.63
CA PRO A 58 -15.72 13.85 14.45
C PRO A 58 -16.09 14.14 12.99
N LEU A 59 -15.47 13.48 12.00
CA LEU A 59 -15.89 13.60 10.60
C LEU A 59 -17.05 12.64 10.29
N PRO A 60 -17.95 13.00 9.36
CA PRO A 60 -19.06 12.13 8.99
C PRO A 60 -18.56 10.78 8.44
N ASP A 61 -18.91 9.69 9.12
CA ASP A 61 -18.80 8.32 8.60
C ASP A 61 -19.72 8.23 7.36
N PRO A 62 -19.27 7.74 6.18
CA PRO A 62 -18.06 6.94 5.89
C PRO A 62 -16.90 7.67 5.19
N PHE A 63 -17.00 8.98 4.94
CA PHE A 63 -16.11 9.68 4.00
C PHE A 63 -14.68 9.84 4.51
N ALA A 64 -14.48 10.11 5.80
CA ALA A 64 -13.15 10.31 6.37
C ALA A 64 -12.31 9.04 6.37
N ARG A 65 -12.91 7.92 6.79
CA ARG A 65 -12.25 6.61 6.79
C ARG A 65 -11.85 6.20 5.38
N LEU A 66 -12.73 6.44 4.41
CA LEU A 66 -12.47 6.10 3.03
C LEU A 66 -11.38 6.97 2.40
N LEU A 67 -11.33 8.26 2.74
CA LEU A 67 -10.31 9.19 2.27
C LEU A 67 -8.92 8.84 2.81
N ILE A 68 -8.82 8.58 4.12
CA ILE A 68 -7.57 8.16 4.75
C ILE A 68 -7.12 6.79 4.21
N GLY A 69 -8.03 5.82 4.13
CA GLY A 69 -7.74 4.50 3.57
C GLY A 69 -7.27 4.55 2.12
N SER A 70 -7.92 5.38 1.29
CA SER A 70 -7.54 5.58 -0.12
C SER A 70 -6.15 6.21 -0.24
N ALA A 71 -5.83 7.22 0.59
CA ALA A 71 -4.53 7.86 0.59
C ALA A 71 -3.41 6.90 0.99
N ILE A 72 -3.63 6.13 2.06
CA ILE A 72 -2.68 5.11 2.53
C ILE A 72 -2.43 4.07 1.42
N LEU A 73 -3.50 3.53 0.84
CA LEU A 73 -3.41 2.52 -0.22
C LEU A 73 -2.66 3.05 -1.45
N TYR A 74 -2.91 4.31 -1.82
CA TYR A 74 -2.22 4.98 -2.92
C TYR A 74 -0.72 5.11 -2.65
N PHE A 75 -0.33 5.65 -1.50
CA PHE A 75 1.08 5.86 -1.16
C PHE A 75 1.85 4.54 -1.06
N ILE A 76 1.25 3.53 -0.43
CA ILE A 76 1.83 2.19 -0.34
C ILE A 76 2.07 1.62 -1.74
N SER A 77 1.05 1.70 -2.59
CA SER A 77 1.13 1.19 -3.95
C SER A 77 2.18 1.92 -4.79
N ASP A 78 2.31 3.24 -4.64
CA ASP A 78 3.34 4.04 -5.32
C ASP A 78 4.76 3.64 -4.90
N ILE A 79 5.00 3.43 -3.60
CA ILE A 79 6.30 2.97 -3.07
C ILE A 79 6.64 1.59 -3.63
N ILE A 80 5.70 0.65 -3.57
CA ILE A 80 5.89 -0.70 -4.09
C ILE A 80 6.15 -0.67 -5.60
N SER A 81 5.36 0.11 -6.35
CA SER A 81 5.47 0.23 -7.80
C SER A 81 6.83 0.78 -8.21
N LYS A 82 7.30 1.87 -7.59
CA LYS A 82 8.62 2.44 -7.86
C LYS A 82 9.74 1.43 -7.61
N HIS A 83 9.67 0.71 -6.49
CA HIS A 83 10.67 -0.31 -6.17
C HIS A 83 10.70 -1.47 -7.18
N ILE A 84 9.52 -1.96 -7.59
CA ILE A 84 9.40 -3.01 -8.62
C ILE A 84 9.93 -2.51 -9.97
N ALA A 85 9.69 -1.24 -10.32
CA ALA A 85 10.20 -0.64 -11.54
C ALA A 85 11.73 -0.53 -11.53
N GLU A 86 12.32 -0.10 -10.41
CA GLU A 86 13.77 -0.03 -10.21
C GLU A 86 14.44 -1.41 -10.29
N ALA A 87 13.74 -2.47 -9.89
CA ALA A 87 14.20 -3.85 -10.03
C ALA A 87 14.10 -4.42 -11.46
N GLY A 88 13.67 -3.62 -12.44
CA GLY A 88 13.57 -4.00 -13.85
C GLY A 88 12.18 -4.53 -14.27
N TYR A 89 11.18 -4.48 -13.39
CA TYR A 89 9.82 -4.98 -13.64
C TYR A 89 8.82 -3.85 -13.91
N GLY A 90 9.19 -2.85 -14.71
CA GLY A 90 8.39 -1.64 -14.94
C GLY A 90 6.95 -1.88 -15.41
N SER A 91 6.71 -2.87 -16.28
CA SER A 91 5.35 -3.22 -16.71
C SER A 91 4.49 -3.75 -15.56
N LEU A 92 5.06 -4.58 -14.69
CA LEU A 92 4.36 -5.12 -13.52
C LEU A 92 4.08 -4.02 -12.50
N ALA A 93 5.05 -3.13 -12.28
CA ALA A 93 4.89 -1.95 -11.44
C ALA A 93 3.71 -1.08 -11.90
N THR A 94 3.62 -0.82 -13.21
CA THR A 94 2.56 0.00 -13.81
C THR A 94 1.19 -0.65 -13.61
N ILE A 95 1.06 -1.95 -13.92
CA ILE A 95 -0.20 -2.68 -13.79
C ILE A 95 -0.64 -2.75 -12.32
N SER A 96 0.28 -3.02 -11.40
CA SER A 96 -0.01 -3.08 -9.96
C SER A 96 -0.54 -1.75 -9.43
N HIS A 97 0.11 -0.63 -9.77
CA HIS A 97 -0.35 0.68 -9.33
C HIS A 97 -1.66 1.09 -9.98
N PHE A 98 -1.85 0.73 -11.25
CA PHE A 98 -3.10 0.97 -11.96
C PHE A 98 -4.28 0.21 -11.33
N ALA A 99 -4.08 -1.06 -10.96
CA ALA A 99 -5.09 -1.86 -10.26
C ALA A 99 -5.52 -1.21 -8.95
N VAL A 100 -4.58 -0.66 -8.17
CA VAL A 100 -4.90 0.06 -6.92
C VAL A 100 -5.71 1.33 -7.19
N LYS A 101 -5.36 2.10 -8.23
CA LYS A 101 -6.17 3.28 -8.63
C LYS A 101 -7.60 2.89 -8.98
N ILE A 102 -7.79 1.78 -9.71
CA ILE A 102 -9.13 1.26 -10.01
C ILE A 102 -9.85 0.90 -8.72
N THR A 103 -9.21 0.17 -7.80
CA THR A 103 -9.82 -0.18 -6.52
C THR A 103 -10.27 1.05 -5.75
N ILE A 104 -9.43 2.08 -5.67
CA ILE A 104 -9.78 3.36 -5.03
C ILE A 104 -11.01 3.97 -5.72
N LEU A 105 -11.01 4.08 -7.05
CA LEU A 105 -12.16 4.64 -7.78
C LEU A 105 -13.45 3.85 -7.55
N THR A 106 -13.38 2.52 -7.56
CA THR A 106 -14.54 1.66 -7.29
C THR A 106 -15.09 1.87 -5.88
N LEU A 107 -14.21 2.02 -4.88
CA LEU A 107 -14.62 2.35 -3.52
C LEU A 107 -15.38 3.67 -3.49
N TRP A 108 -14.85 4.72 -4.11
CA TRP A 108 -15.45 6.06 -4.17
C TRP A 108 -16.77 6.14 -4.95
N ILE A 109 -16.95 5.35 -6.00
CA ILE A 109 -18.18 5.31 -6.80
C ILE A 109 -19.40 5.00 -5.93
N GLN A 110 -19.24 4.08 -4.98
CA GLN A 110 -20.32 3.64 -4.12
C GLN A 110 -20.80 4.78 -3.21
N GLN A 111 -19.89 5.49 -2.53
CA GLN A 111 -20.30 6.63 -1.68
C GLN A 111 -20.76 7.83 -2.50
N THR A 112 -20.19 8.07 -3.69
CA THR A 112 -20.61 9.19 -4.54
C THR A 112 -22.07 9.01 -4.99
N THR A 113 -22.49 7.78 -5.26
CA THR A 113 -23.86 7.46 -5.66
C THR A 113 -24.85 7.77 -4.52
N GLU A 114 -24.53 7.35 -3.30
CA GLU A 114 -25.34 7.66 -2.10
C GLU A 114 -25.44 9.18 -1.84
N LEU A 115 -24.32 9.90 -2.00
CA LEU A 115 -24.28 11.35 -1.83
C LEU A 115 -25.16 12.07 -2.86
N VAL A 116 -25.17 11.60 -4.12
CA VAL A 116 -26.04 12.13 -5.18
C VAL A 116 -27.52 11.87 -4.88
N GLU A 117 -27.89 10.71 -4.32
CA GLU A 117 -29.27 10.43 -3.89
C GLU A 117 -29.71 11.36 -2.75
N ILE A 118 -28.86 11.56 -1.74
CA ILE A 118 -29.14 12.46 -0.61
C ILE A 118 -29.31 13.91 -1.10
N LEU A 119 -28.41 14.38 -1.97
CA LEU A 119 -28.50 15.74 -2.51
C LEU A 119 -29.72 15.91 -3.42
N SER A 120 -30.05 14.93 -4.24
CA SER A 120 -31.23 15.01 -5.12
C SER A 120 -32.54 15.03 -4.34
N THR A 121 -32.64 14.26 -3.25
CA THR A 121 -33.80 14.30 -2.35
C THR A 121 -33.92 15.61 -1.57
N LEU A 122 -32.79 16.26 -1.22
CA LEU A 122 -32.77 17.59 -0.60
C LEU A 122 -33.16 18.72 -1.55
N ILE A 123 -32.80 18.61 -2.84
CA ILE A 123 -33.11 19.63 -3.87
C ILE A 123 -34.56 19.51 -4.35
N THR A 124 -35.15 18.32 -4.29
CA THR A 124 -36.52 18.06 -4.79
C THR A 124 -37.61 18.30 -3.72
N LYS A 125 -37.23 18.63 -2.48
CA LYS A 125 -38.13 19.01 -1.37
C LYS A 125 -38.16 20.52 -1.21
#